data_AF-A0A928MPF0-F1
#
_entry.id   AF-A0A928MPF0-F1
#
_cell.length_a   1.000
_cell.length_b   1.000
_cell.length_c   1.000
_cell.angle_alpha   90.00
_cell.angle_beta   90.00
_cell.angle_gamma   90.00
#
_symmetry.space_group_name_H-M   'P 1'
#
loop_
_entity.id
_entity.type
_entity.pdbx_description
1 polymer ?
#
loop_
_entity_poly.entity_id
_entity_poly.type
_entity_poly.pdbx_seq_one_letter_code
_entity_poly.pdbx_strand_id
1 'polypeptide(L)'
;MKNRFLKTSLFLALTVMMLFAFSSCGEQEAVEYDITGKSDFSVSDTTFHGDVAITGEGGSVTFVNCVFNGNIVNKGGEGARVIFTGDCQFAEDSECVIESPLKEATMETDLPKFLIFCEAPAISCKNSGAVVTLAENEIKFNGETYPIEHAELFNIDATSEIVPFTGQEANMHNVAKWTENGEEINLHLAIWAE
;
A
#
# COMPACT_ATOMS: atom_id res chain seq x y z
N MET A 1 77.56 -0.43 -2.07
CA MET A 1 77.52 -1.10 -0.75
C MET A 1 76.09 -0.98 -0.22
N LYS A 2 75.51 -2.08 0.26
CA LYS A 2 74.08 -2.28 0.61
C LYS A 2 73.58 -1.36 1.74
N ASN A 3 72.24 -1.24 1.80
CA ASN A 3 71.33 -0.92 2.93
C ASN A 3 70.60 0.43 2.79
N ARG A 4 69.31 0.62 3.16
CA ARG A 4 68.18 -0.24 3.57
C ARG A 4 66.98 0.72 3.83
N PHE A 5 65.75 0.26 3.58
CA PHE A 5 64.45 0.64 4.20
C PHE A 5 63.92 2.08 4.05
N LEU A 6 62.80 2.31 3.36
CA LEU A 6 61.37 2.10 3.69
C LEU A 6 60.74 3.23 4.54
N LYS A 7 59.74 3.91 3.92
CA LYS A 7 58.46 4.46 4.43
C LYS A 7 58.47 5.08 5.86
N THR A 8 57.89 6.25 6.13
CA THR A 8 56.45 6.59 6.10
C THR A 8 56.27 8.00 6.70
N SER A 9 55.07 8.56 6.56
CA SER A 9 54.46 9.64 7.38
C SER A 9 54.60 11.08 6.89
N LEU A 10 53.56 11.92 6.89
CA LEU A 10 52.11 11.73 7.08
C LEU A 10 51.50 13.10 6.70
N PHE A 11 50.70 13.17 5.64
CA PHE A 11 49.89 14.35 5.34
C PHE A 11 48.68 14.32 6.27
N LEU A 12 48.57 15.28 7.18
CA LEU A 12 47.40 15.46 8.04
C LEU A 12 46.41 16.38 7.31
N ALA A 13 45.46 15.79 6.58
CA ALA A 13 44.29 16.51 6.09
C ALA A 13 43.17 16.37 7.13
N LEU A 14 42.78 17.51 7.69
CA LEU A 14 41.70 17.67 8.64
C LEU A 14 40.36 17.56 7.90
N THR A 15 39.73 16.39 7.93
CA THR A 15 38.38 16.20 7.38
C THR A 15 37.36 16.54 8.47
N VAL A 16 36.57 17.60 8.24
CA VAL A 16 35.38 17.94 9.03
C VAL A 16 34.35 16.83 8.84
N MET A 17 34.12 16.04 9.88
CA MET A 17 33.11 15.00 9.92
C MET A 17 31.76 15.65 10.26
N MET A 18 31.00 15.99 9.22
CA MET A 18 29.59 16.36 9.35
C MET A 18 28.83 15.08 9.70
N LEU A 19 28.32 14.97 10.93
CA LEU A 19 27.42 13.88 11.33
C LEU A 19 26.13 14.01 10.52
N PHE A 20 25.98 13.16 9.50
CA PHE A 20 24.66 12.75 9.06
C PHE A 20 24.24 11.58 9.95
N ALA A 21 23.15 11.76 10.69
CA ALA A 21 22.44 10.65 11.30
C ALA A 21 21.85 9.81 10.15
N PHE A 22 22.57 8.78 9.73
CA PHE A 22 21.97 7.71 8.95
C PHE A 22 21.06 6.94 9.90
N SER A 23 19.75 7.22 9.84
CA SER A 23 18.76 6.21 10.19
C SER A 23 19.09 4.98 9.35
N SER A 24 19.26 3.82 9.97
CA SER A 24 19.52 2.59 9.22
C SER A 24 18.24 2.22 8.46
N CYS A 25 18.05 2.80 7.28
CA CYS A 25 16.99 2.37 6.37
C CYS A 25 17.18 0.87 6.11
N GLY A 26 16.13 0.09 6.36
CA GLY A 26 16.13 -1.31 5.97
C GLY A 26 16.20 -1.38 4.45
N GLU A 27 17.08 -2.20 3.91
CA GLU A 27 17.09 -2.54 2.48
C GLU A 27 16.68 -3.99 2.34
N GLN A 28 15.70 -4.26 1.46
CA GLN A 28 15.20 -5.60 1.19
C GLN A 28 15.06 -5.81 -0.32
N GLU A 29 15.35 -7.02 -0.80
CA GLU A 29 15.19 -7.40 -2.20
C GLU A 29 13.72 -7.75 -2.47
N ALA A 30 13.40 -9.03 -2.71
CA ALA A 30 12.04 -9.55 -2.71
C ALA A 30 11.70 -10.12 -1.32
N VAL A 31 10.49 -9.83 -0.82
CA VAL A 31 10.04 -10.28 0.50
C VAL A 31 8.57 -10.71 0.46
N GLU A 32 8.24 -11.69 1.29
CA GLU A 32 6.85 -12.11 1.53
C GLU A 32 6.50 -11.95 3.02
N TYR A 33 5.36 -11.31 3.29
CA TYR A 33 4.79 -11.16 4.62
C TYR A 33 3.51 -11.99 4.76
N ASP A 34 3.53 -12.99 5.64
CA ASP A 34 2.31 -13.66 6.11
C ASP A 34 1.69 -12.85 7.26
N ILE A 35 0.50 -12.29 7.05
CA ILE A 35 -0.21 -11.45 8.02
C ILE A 35 -1.26 -12.22 8.83
N THR A 36 -1.36 -13.55 8.68
CA THR A 36 -2.38 -14.36 9.36
C THR A 36 -2.43 -14.07 10.87
N GLY A 37 -3.57 -13.54 11.33
CA GLY A 37 -3.80 -13.20 12.74
C GLY A 37 -2.96 -12.04 13.29
N LYS A 38 -2.32 -11.24 12.44
CA LYS A 38 -1.52 -10.06 12.84
C LYS A 38 -2.34 -8.79 12.60
N SER A 39 -2.81 -8.13 13.65
CA SER A 39 -3.60 -6.88 13.53
C SER A 39 -2.79 -5.58 13.62
N ASP A 40 -1.50 -5.67 13.97
CA ASP A 40 -0.65 -4.50 14.30
C ASP A 40 0.78 -4.63 13.74
N PHE A 41 0.96 -5.41 12.67
CA PHE A 41 2.27 -5.57 12.06
C PHE A 41 2.61 -4.33 11.23
N SER A 42 3.74 -3.68 11.54
CA SER A 42 4.20 -2.50 10.81
C SER A 42 5.64 -2.64 10.35
N VAL A 43 5.93 -2.04 9.20
CA VAL A 43 7.27 -1.91 8.62
C VAL A 43 7.47 -0.44 8.30
N SER A 44 8.61 0.11 8.73
CA SER A 44 8.86 1.55 8.60
C SER A 44 10.24 1.82 8.00
N ASP A 45 10.36 2.98 7.33
CA ASP A 45 11.63 3.56 6.88
C ASP A 45 12.50 2.56 6.09
N THR A 46 11.85 1.73 5.26
CA THR A 46 12.48 0.62 4.54
C THR A 46 12.36 0.84 3.03
N THR A 47 13.45 0.59 2.31
CA THR A 47 13.49 0.54 0.84
C THR A 47 13.43 -0.90 0.38
N PHE A 48 12.45 -1.20 -0.47
CA PHE A 48 12.29 -2.47 -1.14
C PHE A 48 12.79 -2.34 -2.58
N HIS A 49 13.79 -3.13 -2.96
CA HIS A 49 14.37 -3.16 -4.30
C HIS A 49 13.63 -4.12 -5.23
N GLY A 50 12.98 -5.15 -4.69
CA GLY A 50 12.15 -6.10 -5.42
C GLY A 50 10.69 -6.07 -4.99
N ASP A 51 9.94 -7.07 -5.45
CA ASP A 51 8.52 -7.21 -5.15
C ASP A 51 8.26 -7.52 -3.67
N VAL A 52 7.17 -6.97 -3.17
CA VAL A 52 6.64 -7.24 -1.83
C VAL A 52 5.35 -8.04 -1.97
N ALA A 53 5.34 -9.27 -1.50
CA ALA A 53 4.13 -10.09 -1.44
C ALA A 53 3.53 -10.09 -0.03
N ILE A 54 2.20 -10.05 0.04
CA ILE A 54 1.43 -10.14 1.29
C ILE A 54 0.48 -11.32 1.18
N THR A 55 0.52 -12.24 2.13
CA THR A 55 -0.34 -13.43 2.22
C THR A 55 -1.02 -13.51 3.58
N GLY A 56 -2.05 -14.33 3.72
CA GLY A 56 -2.77 -14.55 4.98
C GLY A 56 -4.20 -14.00 4.98
N GLU A 57 -4.91 -14.21 6.09
CA GLU A 57 -6.33 -13.84 6.27
C GLU A 57 -6.54 -13.12 7.61
N GLY A 58 -7.50 -12.19 7.64
CA GLY A 58 -7.91 -11.45 8.83
C GLY A 58 -6.83 -10.57 9.47
N GLY A 59 -5.71 -10.35 8.78
CA GLY A 59 -4.59 -9.58 9.26
C GLY A 59 -4.37 -8.27 8.51
N SER A 60 -3.44 -7.47 9.02
CA SER A 60 -3.01 -6.22 8.43
C SER A 60 -1.49 -6.08 8.46
N VAL A 61 -0.96 -5.39 7.46
CA VAL A 61 0.38 -4.81 7.49
C VAL A 61 0.32 -3.32 7.17
N THR A 62 1.00 -2.52 7.98
CA THR A 62 1.13 -1.08 7.75
C THR A 62 2.56 -0.73 7.36
N PHE A 63 2.71 -0.16 6.16
CA PHE A 63 3.97 0.40 5.68
C PHE A 63 3.99 1.91 5.92
N VAL A 64 5.05 2.39 6.57
CA VAL A 64 5.21 3.80 6.96
C VAL A 64 6.51 4.35 6.40
N ASN A 65 6.44 5.40 5.59
CA ASN A 65 7.63 6.04 4.97
C ASN A 65 8.53 5.04 4.21
N CYS A 66 7.92 4.06 3.52
CA CYS A 66 8.64 3.06 2.76
C CYS A 66 8.83 3.48 1.30
N VAL A 67 9.89 2.99 0.66
CA VAL A 67 10.14 3.18 -0.78
C VAL A 67 10.01 1.83 -1.47
N PHE A 68 9.13 1.74 -2.46
CA PHE A 68 8.88 0.53 -3.24
C PHE A 68 9.39 0.70 -4.66
N ASN A 69 10.40 -0.09 -5.03
CA ASN A 69 10.94 -0.13 -6.40
C ASN A 69 10.44 -1.32 -7.23
N GLY A 70 9.71 -2.25 -6.59
CA GLY A 70 9.01 -3.35 -7.24
C GLY A 70 7.50 -3.24 -7.08
N ASN A 71 6.78 -4.30 -7.44
CA ASN A 71 5.33 -4.38 -7.26
C ASN A 71 4.97 -4.75 -5.82
N ILE A 72 3.77 -4.37 -5.39
CA ILE A 72 3.20 -4.82 -4.12
C ILE A 72 2.02 -5.73 -4.42
N VAL A 73 2.14 -7.00 -4.07
CA VAL A 73 1.15 -8.03 -4.43
C VAL A 73 0.42 -8.50 -3.18
N ASN A 74 -0.83 -8.07 -3.01
CA ASN A 74 -1.71 -8.58 -1.97
C ASN A 74 -2.43 -9.85 -2.45
N LYS A 75 -1.94 -11.00 -1.96
CA LYS A 75 -2.47 -12.35 -2.17
C LYS A 75 -3.31 -12.82 -0.98
N GLY A 76 -3.61 -11.92 -0.03
CA GLY A 76 -4.39 -12.24 1.15
C GLY A 76 -5.84 -12.59 0.81
N GLY A 77 -6.46 -13.38 1.69
CA GLY A 77 -7.88 -13.74 1.60
C GLY A 77 -8.77 -12.74 2.34
N GLU A 78 -9.88 -13.23 2.90
CA GLU A 78 -10.85 -12.39 3.61
C GLU A 78 -10.18 -11.62 4.76
N GLY A 79 -10.49 -10.33 4.87
CA GLY A 79 -10.00 -9.43 5.90
C GLY A 79 -8.54 -9.03 5.80
N ALA A 80 -7.81 -9.44 4.75
CA ALA A 80 -6.41 -9.05 4.56
C ALA A 80 -6.27 -7.58 4.15
N ARG A 81 -5.48 -6.80 4.91
CA ARG A 81 -5.33 -5.35 4.69
C ARG A 81 -3.86 -4.98 4.51
N VAL A 82 -3.58 -4.20 3.47
CA VAL A 82 -2.28 -3.55 3.29
C VAL A 82 -2.50 -2.06 3.39
N ILE A 83 -1.81 -1.41 4.30
CA ILE A 83 -2.01 0.00 4.63
C ILE A 83 -0.72 0.76 4.30
N PHE A 84 -0.82 1.82 3.51
CA PHE A 84 0.28 2.74 3.24
C PHE A 84 -0.03 4.09 3.87
N THR A 85 0.91 4.61 4.64
CA THR A 85 0.79 5.91 5.30
C THR A 85 2.16 6.59 5.45
N GLY A 86 2.14 7.84 5.87
CA GLY A 86 3.32 8.72 5.81
C GLY A 86 3.72 9.00 4.38
N ASP A 87 5.02 9.20 4.16
CA ASP A 87 5.57 9.58 2.86
C ASP A 87 6.05 8.34 2.09
N CYS A 88 5.21 7.32 1.97
CA CYS A 88 5.52 6.16 1.14
C CYS A 88 5.68 6.58 -0.34
N GLN A 89 6.70 6.04 -1.02
CA GLN A 89 7.04 6.34 -2.40
C GLN A 89 7.03 5.08 -3.24
N PHE A 90 6.59 5.21 -4.49
CA PHE A 90 6.50 4.12 -5.46
C PHE A 90 7.26 4.51 -6.72
N ALA A 91 8.02 3.58 -7.29
CA ALA A 91 8.67 3.80 -8.57
C ALA A 91 7.62 3.95 -9.70
N GLU A 92 8.01 4.61 -10.80
CA GLU A 92 7.10 4.95 -11.92
C GLU A 92 6.38 3.71 -12.51
N ASP A 93 7.07 2.57 -12.53
CA ASP A 93 6.55 1.30 -13.06
C ASP A 93 6.00 0.35 -11.98
N SER A 94 5.92 0.79 -10.71
CA SER A 94 5.39 -0.03 -9.62
C SER A 94 3.86 -0.08 -9.66
N GLU A 95 3.31 -1.26 -9.43
CA GLU A 95 1.86 -1.49 -9.32
C GLU A 95 1.50 -2.14 -7.97
N CYS A 96 0.34 -1.77 -7.43
CA CYS A 96 -0.33 -2.51 -6.38
C CYS A 96 -1.26 -3.56 -7.02
N VAL A 97 -1.01 -4.83 -6.78
CA VAL A 97 -1.74 -5.94 -7.40
C VAL A 97 -2.55 -6.69 -6.35
N ILE A 98 -3.86 -6.80 -6.54
CA ILE A 98 -4.73 -7.67 -5.74
C ILE A 98 -4.91 -9.00 -6.49
N GLU A 99 -4.30 -10.06 -5.94
CA GLU A 99 -4.42 -11.44 -6.41
C GLU A 99 -5.20 -12.28 -5.40
N SER A 100 -6.40 -11.82 -5.03
CA SER A 100 -7.21 -12.51 -4.04
C SER A 100 -7.54 -13.95 -4.46
N PRO A 101 -7.45 -14.92 -3.53
CA PRO A 101 -7.96 -16.27 -3.74
C PRO A 101 -9.50 -16.32 -3.74
N LEU A 102 -10.18 -15.25 -3.30
CA LEU A 102 -11.64 -15.17 -3.28
C LEU A 102 -12.19 -14.96 -4.69
N LYS A 103 -12.89 -15.99 -5.18
CA LYS A 103 -13.53 -15.95 -6.49
C LYS A 103 -14.93 -15.34 -6.44
N GLU A 104 -15.69 -15.65 -5.40
CA GLU A 104 -17.05 -15.15 -5.19
C GLU A 104 -17.09 -14.47 -3.81
N ALA A 105 -17.85 -13.38 -3.70
CA ALA A 105 -18.05 -12.65 -2.46
C ALA A 105 -19.42 -11.96 -2.46
N THR A 106 -19.79 -11.39 -1.32
CA THR A 106 -20.96 -10.52 -1.17
C THR A 106 -20.51 -9.19 -0.56
N MET A 107 -21.41 -8.21 -0.50
CA MET A 107 -21.15 -6.94 0.19
C MET A 107 -20.78 -7.10 1.68
N GLU A 108 -21.19 -8.21 2.31
CA GLU A 108 -20.86 -8.53 3.71
C GLU A 108 -19.46 -9.14 3.88
N THR A 109 -18.80 -9.52 2.78
CA THR A 109 -17.48 -10.15 2.82
C THR A 109 -16.41 -9.07 2.97
N ASP A 110 -15.51 -9.21 3.95
CA ASP A 110 -14.38 -8.28 4.08
C ASP A 110 -13.34 -8.60 2.99
N LEU A 111 -13.46 -7.95 1.83
CA LEU A 111 -12.54 -8.16 0.72
C LEU A 111 -11.10 -7.78 1.10
N PRO A 112 -10.08 -8.48 0.57
CA PRO A 112 -8.71 -8.04 0.70
C PRO A 112 -8.55 -6.65 0.08
N LYS A 113 -7.83 -5.78 0.79
CA LYS A 113 -7.82 -4.36 0.45
C LYS A 113 -6.46 -3.68 0.59
N PHE A 114 -6.25 -2.70 -0.27
CA PHE A 114 -5.25 -1.65 -0.08
C PHE A 114 -5.91 -0.41 0.54
N LEU A 115 -5.33 0.12 1.61
CA LEU A 115 -5.67 1.42 2.18
C LEU A 115 -4.50 2.35 1.91
N ILE A 116 -4.69 3.34 1.05
CA ILE A 116 -3.60 4.17 0.53
C ILE A 116 -3.84 5.62 0.96
N PHE A 117 -3.13 6.08 1.99
CA PHE A 117 -3.27 7.44 2.53
C PHE A 117 -2.16 8.38 2.09
N CYS A 118 -1.43 8.00 1.05
CA CYS A 118 -0.38 8.76 0.39
C CYS A 118 -0.63 8.75 -1.13
N GLU A 119 0.31 9.28 -1.92
CA GLU A 119 0.23 9.17 -3.38
C GLU A 119 0.23 7.69 -3.80
N ALA A 120 -0.83 7.28 -4.50
CA ALA A 120 -1.07 5.89 -4.87
C ALA A 120 -0.48 5.55 -6.25
N PRO A 121 0.16 4.38 -6.41
CA PRO A 121 0.46 3.84 -7.74
C PRO A 121 -0.83 3.36 -8.43
N ALA A 122 -0.72 2.89 -9.66
CA ALA A 122 -1.81 2.15 -10.29
C ALA A 122 -2.14 0.88 -9.50
N ILE A 123 -3.42 0.49 -9.50
CA ILE A 123 -3.88 -0.76 -8.90
C ILE A 123 -4.47 -1.68 -9.96
N SER A 124 -4.04 -2.94 -9.98
CA SER A 124 -4.71 -4.02 -10.70
C SER A 124 -5.38 -4.99 -9.74
N CYS A 125 -6.58 -5.46 -10.09
CA CYS A 125 -7.36 -6.41 -9.31
C CYS A 125 -8.11 -7.35 -10.25
N LYS A 126 -7.72 -8.63 -10.23
CA LYS A 126 -8.25 -9.63 -11.15
C LYS A 126 -9.58 -10.23 -10.70
N ASN A 127 -9.66 -10.67 -9.44
CA ASN A 127 -10.79 -11.44 -8.92
C ASN A 127 -11.69 -10.56 -8.05
N SER A 128 -11.34 -10.45 -6.77
CA SER A 128 -12.09 -9.68 -5.78
C SER A 128 -11.12 -8.86 -4.94
N GLY A 129 -11.50 -7.63 -4.61
CA GLY A 129 -10.65 -6.74 -3.86
C GLY A 129 -11.20 -5.33 -3.77
N ALA A 130 -10.56 -4.54 -2.92
CA ALA A 130 -10.96 -3.17 -2.67
C ALA A 130 -9.75 -2.25 -2.50
N VAL A 131 -9.90 -0.99 -2.89
CA VAL A 131 -8.95 0.08 -2.60
C VAL A 131 -9.69 1.18 -1.88
N VAL A 132 -9.08 1.73 -0.83
CA VAL A 132 -9.62 2.87 -0.08
C VAL A 132 -8.56 3.95 -0.02
N THR A 133 -8.94 5.20 -0.28
CA THR A 133 -8.06 6.38 -0.12
C THR A 133 -8.85 7.58 0.39
N LEU A 134 -8.16 8.69 0.62
CA LEU A 134 -8.73 9.98 1.02
C LEU A 134 -9.56 10.58 -0.11
N ALA A 135 -10.61 11.34 0.23
CA ALA A 135 -11.56 11.89 -0.73
C ALA A 135 -10.93 12.84 -1.77
N GLU A 136 -9.85 13.52 -1.42
CA GLU A 136 -9.12 14.40 -2.35
C GLU A 136 -8.30 13.66 -3.41
N ASN A 137 -8.08 12.36 -3.24
CA ASN A 137 -7.29 11.56 -4.16
C ASN A 137 -8.18 10.86 -5.19
N GLU A 138 -7.61 10.57 -6.36
CA GLU A 138 -8.26 9.71 -7.35
C GLU A 138 -7.77 8.27 -7.18
N ILE A 139 -8.67 7.29 -7.36
CA ILE A 139 -8.28 5.88 -7.41
C ILE A 139 -8.03 5.47 -8.86
N LYS A 140 -6.83 4.96 -9.16
CA LYS A 140 -6.50 4.34 -10.45
C LYS A 140 -6.62 2.82 -10.35
N PHE A 141 -7.75 2.26 -10.78
CA PHE A 141 -8.08 0.85 -10.58
C PHE A 141 -8.41 0.16 -11.91
N ASN A 142 -7.69 -0.91 -12.22
CA ASN A 142 -7.82 -1.68 -13.48
C ASN A 142 -7.73 -0.81 -14.75
N GLY A 143 -6.91 0.24 -14.73
CA GLY A 143 -6.71 1.16 -15.84
C GLY A 143 -7.77 2.27 -15.95
N GLU A 144 -8.78 2.28 -15.09
CA GLU A 144 -9.77 3.35 -14.98
C GLU A 144 -9.46 4.29 -13.81
N THR A 145 -9.91 5.54 -13.92
CA THR A 145 -9.72 6.57 -12.89
C THR A 145 -11.06 6.89 -12.24
N TYR A 146 -11.10 6.83 -10.92
CA TYR A 146 -12.28 6.97 -10.08
C TYR A 146 -12.10 8.14 -9.11
N PRO A 147 -12.47 9.36 -9.51
CA PRO A 147 -12.54 10.50 -8.62
C PRO A 147 -13.84 10.46 -7.79
N ILE A 148 -13.85 11.02 -6.57
CA ILE A 148 -14.99 10.84 -5.64
C ILE A 148 -16.34 11.31 -6.19
N GLU A 149 -16.36 12.32 -7.07
CA GLU A 149 -17.59 12.81 -7.71
C GLU A 149 -18.31 11.77 -8.58
N HIS A 150 -17.63 10.68 -8.94
CA HIS A 150 -18.21 9.57 -9.69
C HIS A 150 -18.75 8.44 -8.80
N ALA A 151 -18.61 8.55 -7.47
CA ALA A 151 -19.18 7.57 -6.56
C ALA A 151 -20.70 7.48 -6.74
N GLU A 152 -21.23 6.26 -6.74
CA GLU A 152 -22.67 6.02 -6.90
C GLU A 152 -23.39 6.02 -5.55
N LEU A 153 -22.69 5.57 -4.52
CA LEU A 153 -23.21 5.38 -3.17
C LEU A 153 -22.40 6.20 -2.16
N PHE A 154 -23.04 6.47 -1.04
CA PHE A 154 -22.50 7.16 0.11
C PHE A 154 -22.71 6.32 1.36
N ASN A 155 -21.68 6.20 2.19
CA ASN A 155 -21.75 5.52 3.47
C ASN A 155 -21.27 6.41 4.61
N ILE A 156 -22.03 6.41 5.70
CA ILE A 156 -21.57 6.92 7.00
C ILE A 156 -21.06 5.71 7.77
N ASP A 157 -19.75 5.63 8.00
CA ASP A 157 -19.12 4.43 8.58
C ASP A 157 -19.72 4.10 9.96
N ALA A 158 -19.96 5.15 10.77
CA ALA A 158 -20.52 5.04 12.11
C ALA A 158 -21.93 4.41 12.18
N THR A 159 -22.74 4.54 11.12
CA THR A 159 -24.11 3.98 11.07
C THR A 159 -24.24 2.80 10.12
N SER A 160 -23.22 2.54 9.30
CA SER A 160 -23.26 1.57 8.19
C SER A 160 -24.43 1.79 7.23
N GLU A 161 -25.03 2.99 7.22
CA GLU A 161 -26.11 3.33 6.30
C GLU A 161 -25.54 3.57 4.90
N ILE A 162 -26.15 2.98 3.88
CA ILE A 162 -25.76 3.17 2.47
C ILE A 162 -26.91 3.83 1.73
N VAL A 163 -26.65 5.00 1.15
CA VAL A 163 -27.61 5.80 0.37
C VAL A 163 -26.98 6.24 -0.95
N PRO A 164 -27.76 6.72 -1.94
CA PRO A 164 -27.17 7.29 -3.15
C PRO A 164 -26.26 8.49 -2.86
N PHE A 165 -25.11 8.56 -3.53
CA PHE A 165 -24.24 9.74 -3.49
C PHE A 165 -24.78 10.83 -4.41
N THR A 166 -24.86 12.04 -3.88
CA THR A 166 -25.41 13.23 -4.53
C THR A 166 -24.55 14.47 -4.26
N GLY A 167 -23.30 14.26 -3.80
CA GLY A 167 -22.37 15.32 -3.40
C GLY A 167 -22.35 15.61 -1.89
N GLN A 168 -22.69 14.62 -1.06
CA GLN A 168 -22.49 14.69 0.39
C GLN A 168 -21.00 14.90 0.72
N GLU A 169 -20.72 15.47 1.89
CA GLU A 169 -19.35 15.55 2.39
C GLU A 169 -18.84 14.15 2.75
N ALA A 170 -17.67 13.81 2.21
CA ALA A 170 -16.99 12.54 2.41
C ALA A 170 -15.49 12.84 2.58
N ASN A 171 -14.81 12.09 3.44
CA ASN A 171 -13.37 12.23 3.68
C ASN A 171 -12.56 11.05 3.13
N MET A 172 -13.24 9.99 2.70
CA MET A 172 -12.64 8.83 2.06
C MET A 172 -13.54 8.34 0.91
N HIS A 173 -12.99 7.51 0.05
CA HIS A 173 -13.79 6.75 -0.91
C HIS A 173 -13.15 5.40 -1.21
N ASN A 174 -13.98 4.47 -1.69
CA ASN A 174 -13.63 3.10 -1.98
C ASN A 174 -14.03 2.72 -3.41
N VAL A 175 -13.14 2.04 -4.11
CA VAL A 175 -13.49 1.24 -5.29
C VAL A 175 -13.30 -0.22 -4.94
N ALA A 176 -14.33 -1.02 -5.16
CA ALA A 176 -14.31 -2.45 -4.93
C ALA A 176 -14.85 -3.21 -6.13
N LYS A 177 -14.34 -4.42 -6.30
CA LYS A 177 -14.77 -5.36 -7.32
C LYS A 177 -14.87 -6.75 -6.71
N TRP A 178 -15.91 -7.50 -7.07
CA TRP A 178 -16.03 -8.92 -6.76
C TRP A 178 -16.95 -9.61 -7.76
N THR A 179 -17.03 -10.94 -7.68
CA THR A 179 -18.08 -11.70 -8.38
C THR A 179 -19.10 -12.17 -7.37
N GLU A 180 -20.38 -12.01 -7.68
CA GLU A 180 -21.49 -12.54 -6.87
C GLU A 180 -22.46 -13.30 -7.78
N ASN A 181 -22.65 -14.59 -7.50
CA ASN A 181 -23.48 -15.48 -8.31
C ASN A 181 -23.06 -15.55 -9.80
N GLY A 182 -21.75 -15.43 -10.06
CA GLY A 182 -21.18 -15.44 -11.41
C GLY A 182 -21.30 -14.12 -12.18
N GLU A 183 -21.84 -13.06 -11.56
CA GLU A 183 -21.89 -11.71 -12.13
C GLU A 183 -20.80 -10.83 -11.49
N GLU A 184 -20.08 -10.08 -12.31
CA GLU A 184 -19.09 -9.13 -11.82
C GLU A 184 -19.79 -7.88 -11.29
N ILE A 185 -19.51 -7.54 -10.04
CA ILE A 185 -19.97 -6.33 -9.38
C ILE A 185 -18.78 -5.39 -9.21
N ASN A 186 -18.99 -4.13 -9.59
CA ASN A 186 -18.08 -3.03 -9.31
C ASN A 186 -18.83 -2.02 -8.44
N LEU A 187 -18.16 -1.49 -7.43
CA LEU A 187 -18.74 -0.59 -6.45
C LEU A 187 -17.82 0.61 -6.28
N HIS A 188 -18.36 1.81 -6.38
CA HIS A 188 -17.69 3.04 -6.01
C HIS A 188 -18.50 3.77 -4.92
N LEU A 189 -17.90 3.85 -3.73
CA LEU A 189 -18.55 4.32 -2.52
C LEU A 189 -17.79 5.53 -1.95
N ALA A 190 -18.47 6.65 -1.78
CA ALA A 190 -18.00 7.77 -0.96
C ALA A 190 -18.25 7.46 0.52
N ILE A 191 -17.31 7.80 1.39
CA ILE A 191 -17.34 7.41 2.80
C ILE A 191 -17.07 8.63 3.69
N TRP A 192 -17.90 8.79 4.71
CA TRP A 192 -17.61 9.63 5.87
C TRP A 192 -17.22 8.75 7.05
N ALA A 193 -15.94 8.79 7.42
CA ALA A 193 -15.39 8.11 8.60
C ALA A 193 -15.02 9.14 9.68
N GLU A 194 -15.61 9.06 10.88
CA GLU A 194 -15.34 10.00 11.99
C GLU A 194 -13.98 9.80 12.68
#